data_AF-A0A2M6YMJ3-F1
#
_entry.id   AF-A0A2M6YMJ3-F1
#
_cell.length_a   1.000
_cell.length_b   1.000
_cell.length_c   1.000
_cell.angle_alpha   90.00
_cell.angle_beta   90.00
_cell.angle_gamma   90.00
#
_symmetry.space_group_name_H-M   'P 1'
#
loop_
_entity.id
_entity.type
_entity.pdbx_description
1 polymer ?
#
loop_
_entity_poly.entity_id
_entity_poly.type
_entity_poly.pdbx_seq_one_letter_code
_entity_poly.pdbx_strand_id
1 'polypeptide(L)'
;VHFEAPPADRLEKEMAAFLDWFNDDDGTDLVLRACIAHLWLVTIHPFEDGNGRIARAIADMTLARSEQSAQRFYSMSAQIRRERDAYYGGLEATQKGTLDITERLEWFLDCLSRAFDGVEETLSAVFKKARFWESRAALPFNERQRLILNKLLDGFEGKLTSSKWAKLAKCSQDTALRDIQDLVERGVLRKDPAGGRSTSYSLVERG
;
A
#
# COMPACT_ATOMS: atom_id res chain seq x y z
N VAL A 1 -1.64 -32.54 -3.45
CA VAL A 1 -1.38 -32.38 -4.89
C VAL A 1 -1.44 -30.89 -5.17
N HIS A 2 -0.27 -30.26 -5.35
CA HIS A 2 -0.15 -28.92 -5.89
C HIS A 2 -0.63 -28.98 -7.36
N PHE A 3 -1.38 -27.98 -7.81
CA PHE A 3 -1.98 -27.87 -9.14
C PHE A 3 -1.03 -28.33 -10.27
N GLU A 4 -1.54 -29.11 -11.23
CA GLU A 4 -0.83 -29.57 -12.42
C GLU A 4 -1.32 -28.77 -13.64
N ALA A 5 -0.39 -28.10 -14.31
CA ALA A 5 -0.69 -27.28 -15.48
C ALA A 5 -1.16 -28.12 -16.67
N PRO A 6 -1.87 -27.53 -17.66
CA PRO A 6 -2.19 -28.20 -18.91
C PRO A 6 -0.93 -28.79 -19.56
N PRO A 7 -1.04 -29.94 -20.24
CA PRO A 7 0.08 -30.52 -20.96
C PRO A 7 0.56 -29.60 -22.08
N ALA A 8 1.87 -29.65 -22.37
CA ALA A 8 2.54 -28.70 -23.25
C ALA A 8 1.97 -28.68 -24.69
N ASP A 9 1.41 -29.78 -25.15
CA ASP A 9 0.76 -29.93 -26.46
C ASP A 9 -0.54 -29.11 -26.60
N ARG A 10 -1.16 -28.73 -25.48
CA ARG A 10 -2.36 -27.86 -25.46
C ARG A 10 -2.01 -26.40 -25.26
N LEU A 11 -0.80 -26.08 -24.82
CA LEU A 11 -0.44 -24.75 -24.34
C LEU A 11 -0.65 -23.66 -25.40
N GLU A 12 -0.19 -23.87 -26.62
CA GLU A 12 -0.34 -22.89 -27.71
C GLU A 12 -1.82 -22.56 -27.98
N LYS A 13 -2.68 -23.58 -27.98
CA LYS A 13 -4.12 -23.43 -28.20
C LYS A 13 -4.80 -22.68 -27.06
N GLU A 14 -4.48 -23.03 -25.81
CA GLU A 14 -5.06 -22.37 -24.63
C GLU A 14 -4.61 -20.90 -24.54
N MET A 15 -3.35 -20.62 -24.88
CA MET A 15 -2.83 -19.24 -24.94
C MET A 15 -3.46 -18.42 -26.06
N ALA A 16 -3.67 -19.00 -27.25
CA ALA A 16 -4.37 -18.33 -28.32
C ALA A 16 -5.81 -17.97 -27.91
N ALA A 17 -6.55 -18.92 -27.34
CA ALA A 17 -7.91 -18.68 -26.85
C ALA A 17 -7.97 -17.61 -25.75
N PHE A 18 -7.00 -17.63 -24.81
CA PHE A 18 -6.88 -16.59 -23.78
C PHE A 18 -6.62 -15.21 -24.40
N LEU A 19 -5.70 -15.09 -25.34
CA LEU A 19 -5.35 -13.81 -25.96
C LEU A 19 -6.48 -13.27 -26.83
N ASP A 20 -7.17 -14.13 -27.58
CA ASP A 20 -8.34 -13.73 -28.38
C ASP A 20 -9.43 -13.17 -27.47
N TRP A 21 -9.80 -13.88 -26.40
CA TRP A 21 -10.77 -13.40 -25.43
C TRP A 21 -10.31 -12.13 -24.68
N PHE A 22 -9.04 -12.07 -24.29
CA PHE A 22 -8.50 -10.94 -23.53
C PHE A 22 -8.47 -9.64 -24.34
N ASN A 23 -8.31 -9.73 -25.66
CA ASN A 23 -8.29 -8.59 -26.56
C ASN A 23 -9.67 -8.22 -27.13
N ASP A 24 -10.65 -9.13 -27.05
CA ASP A 24 -12.02 -8.87 -27.51
C ASP A 24 -12.79 -7.96 -26.53
N ASP A 25 -13.85 -7.29 -27.00
CA ASP A 25 -14.79 -6.54 -26.16
C ASP A 25 -16.14 -7.25 -26.15
N ASP A 26 -16.33 -8.09 -25.14
CA ASP A 26 -17.57 -8.85 -24.90
C ASP A 26 -18.55 -8.12 -23.97
N GLY A 27 -18.25 -6.85 -23.61
CA GLY A 27 -19.05 -6.06 -22.66
C GLY A 27 -18.86 -6.44 -21.19
N THR A 28 -17.97 -7.38 -20.86
CA THR A 28 -17.64 -7.70 -19.46
C THR A 28 -16.94 -6.51 -18.79
N ASP A 29 -17.40 -6.15 -17.59
CA ASP A 29 -16.75 -5.12 -16.78
C ASP A 29 -15.25 -5.39 -16.60
N LEU A 30 -14.43 -4.36 -16.77
CA LEU A 30 -12.97 -4.50 -16.78
C LEU A 30 -12.40 -4.95 -15.43
N VAL A 31 -13.06 -4.66 -14.30
CA VAL A 31 -12.63 -5.14 -12.98
C VAL A 31 -12.85 -6.65 -12.88
N LEU A 32 -14.00 -7.13 -13.34
CA LEU A 32 -14.28 -8.57 -13.41
C LEU A 32 -13.32 -9.26 -14.39
N ARG A 33 -13.10 -8.65 -15.56
CA ARG A 33 -12.16 -9.14 -16.57
C ARG A 33 -10.73 -9.24 -16.02
N ALA A 34 -10.30 -8.31 -15.16
CA ALA A 34 -8.99 -8.37 -14.51
C ALA A 34 -8.85 -9.63 -13.64
N CYS A 35 -9.90 -10.00 -12.88
CA CYS A 35 -9.90 -11.22 -12.08
C CYS A 35 -9.88 -12.47 -12.96
N ILE A 36 -10.72 -12.51 -14.00
CA ILE A 36 -10.81 -13.65 -14.91
C ILE A 36 -9.48 -13.84 -15.63
N ALA A 37 -8.87 -12.77 -16.17
CA ALA A 37 -7.60 -12.83 -16.86
C ALA A 37 -6.46 -13.30 -15.96
N HIS A 38 -6.43 -12.83 -14.70
CA HIS A 38 -5.51 -13.31 -13.69
C HIS A 38 -5.67 -14.83 -13.47
N LEU A 39 -6.89 -15.29 -13.19
CA LEU A 39 -7.18 -16.69 -12.90
C LEU A 39 -6.82 -17.58 -14.10
N TRP A 40 -7.22 -17.17 -15.30
CA TRP A 40 -6.99 -17.94 -16.53
C TRP A 40 -5.50 -18.09 -16.82
N LEU A 41 -4.71 -17.02 -16.74
CA LEU A 41 -3.26 -17.10 -16.98
C LEU A 41 -2.54 -17.97 -15.94
N VAL A 42 -2.87 -17.84 -14.65
CA VAL A 42 -2.27 -18.69 -13.60
C VAL A 42 -2.61 -20.16 -13.80
N THR A 43 -3.78 -20.44 -14.37
CA THR A 43 -4.27 -21.79 -14.66
C THR A 43 -3.62 -22.37 -15.91
N ILE A 44 -3.43 -21.58 -16.97
CA ILE A 44 -2.68 -22.02 -18.17
C ILE A 44 -1.21 -22.28 -17.80
N HIS A 45 -0.63 -21.44 -16.94
CA HIS A 45 0.75 -21.56 -16.48
C HIS A 45 1.79 -21.65 -17.63
N PRO A 46 1.80 -20.69 -18.58
CA PRO A 46 2.53 -20.83 -19.85
C PRO A 46 4.06 -20.80 -19.77
N PHE A 47 4.65 -20.33 -18.67
CA PHE A 47 6.09 -20.17 -18.52
C PHE A 47 6.68 -21.17 -17.51
N GLU A 48 7.98 -21.45 -17.59
CA GLU A 48 8.67 -22.27 -16.59
C GLU A 48 8.74 -21.58 -15.21
N ASP A 49 8.86 -20.25 -15.20
CA ASP A 49 8.81 -19.40 -14.01
C ASP A 49 8.14 -18.07 -14.34
N GLY A 50 7.58 -17.42 -13.32
CA GLY A 50 7.07 -16.05 -13.44
C GLY A 50 5.58 -15.94 -13.73
N ASN A 51 4.84 -17.04 -13.90
CA ASN A 51 3.39 -17.02 -14.18
C ASN A 51 2.60 -16.14 -13.21
N GLY A 52 2.85 -16.28 -11.90
CA GLY A 52 2.19 -15.43 -10.90
C GLY A 52 2.59 -13.96 -10.95
N ARG A 53 3.78 -13.61 -11.46
CA ARG A 53 4.19 -12.22 -11.69
C ARG A 53 3.48 -11.65 -12.91
N ILE A 54 3.43 -12.40 -14.02
CA ILE A 54 2.75 -11.98 -15.25
C ILE A 54 1.24 -11.88 -15.03
N ALA A 55 0.61 -12.83 -14.33
CA ALA A 55 -0.82 -12.78 -14.05
C ALA A 55 -1.22 -11.54 -13.24
N ARG A 56 -0.42 -11.19 -12.23
CA ARG A 56 -0.63 -9.94 -11.47
C ARG A 56 -0.42 -8.71 -12.33
N ALA A 57 0.57 -8.71 -13.22
CA ALA A 57 0.80 -7.60 -14.15
C ALA A 57 -0.37 -7.42 -15.14
N ILE A 58 -0.95 -8.51 -15.66
CA ILE A 58 -2.14 -8.45 -16.53
C ILE A 58 -3.37 -7.94 -15.75
N ALA A 59 -3.57 -8.42 -14.52
CA ALA A 59 -4.64 -7.93 -13.65
C ALA A 59 -4.49 -6.42 -13.40
N ASP A 60 -3.28 -5.99 -13.00
CA ASP A 60 -2.97 -4.60 -12.73
C ASP A 60 -3.12 -3.72 -13.99
N MET A 61 -2.72 -4.21 -15.16
CA MET A 61 -2.94 -3.51 -16.43
C MET A 61 -4.43 -3.34 -16.74
N THR A 62 -5.23 -4.38 -16.51
CA THR A 62 -6.67 -4.37 -16.82
C THR A 62 -7.42 -3.43 -15.88
N LEU A 63 -7.08 -3.44 -14.58
CA LEU A 63 -7.58 -2.47 -13.61
C LEU A 63 -7.19 -1.03 -13.96
N ALA A 64 -5.95 -0.80 -14.40
CA ALA A 64 -5.54 0.54 -14.86
C ALA A 64 -6.38 1.03 -16.05
N ARG A 65 -6.80 0.13 -16.95
CA ARG A 65 -7.71 0.47 -18.06
C ARG A 65 -9.14 0.78 -17.57
N SER A 66 -9.61 0.14 -16.50
CA SER A 66 -10.96 0.38 -15.96
C SER A 66 -11.12 1.75 -15.30
N GLU A 67 -10.05 2.28 -14.70
CA GLU A 67 -10.10 3.49 -13.88
C GLU A 67 -10.18 4.79 -14.68
N GLN A 68 -9.91 4.77 -15.99
CA GLN A 68 -9.84 5.96 -16.86
C GLN A 68 -9.00 7.11 -16.26
N SER A 69 -8.01 6.77 -15.43
CA SER A 69 -7.19 7.71 -14.67
C SER A 69 -5.71 7.41 -14.92
N ALA A 70 -4.91 8.47 -15.03
CA ALA A 70 -3.45 8.37 -15.07
C ALA A 70 -2.82 8.14 -13.68
N GLN A 71 -3.61 8.28 -12.62
CA GLN A 71 -3.15 8.19 -11.23
C GLN A 71 -3.88 7.06 -10.52
N ARG A 72 -3.09 6.15 -9.94
CA ARG A 72 -3.58 4.99 -9.19
C ARG A 72 -2.80 4.89 -7.88
N PHE A 73 -3.53 4.96 -6.78
CA PHE A 73 -2.93 5.08 -5.44
C PHE A 73 -2.96 3.79 -4.62
N TYR A 74 -3.54 2.71 -5.16
CA TYR A 74 -3.61 1.40 -4.53
C TYR A 74 -2.69 0.38 -5.21
N SER A 75 -2.38 -0.70 -4.50
CA SER A 75 -1.64 -1.83 -5.07
C SER A 75 -2.36 -3.14 -4.76
N MET A 76 -3.02 -3.70 -5.79
CA MET A 76 -3.67 -5.00 -5.70
C MET A 76 -2.67 -6.10 -5.33
N SER A 77 -1.50 -6.08 -5.98
CA SER A 77 -0.39 -6.99 -5.70
C SER A 77 0.11 -6.90 -4.24
N ALA A 78 0.11 -5.73 -3.61
CA ALA A 78 0.47 -5.58 -2.20
C ALA A 78 -0.61 -6.15 -1.27
N GLN A 79 -1.88 -5.95 -1.60
CA GLN A 79 -2.98 -6.50 -0.81
C GLN A 79 -3.06 -8.04 -0.92
N ILE A 80 -2.92 -8.60 -2.13
CA ILE A 80 -2.80 -10.05 -2.35
C ILE A 80 -1.65 -10.64 -1.52
N ARG A 81 -0.52 -9.92 -1.39
CA ARG A 81 0.61 -10.38 -0.57
C ARG A 81 0.27 -10.43 0.92
N ARG A 82 -0.52 -9.48 1.44
CA ARG A 82 -1.01 -9.50 2.83
C ARG A 82 -1.95 -10.67 3.07
N GLU A 83 -2.76 -11.01 2.06
CA GLU A 83 -3.76 -12.07 2.10
C GLU A 83 -3.28 -13.37 1.41
N ARG A 84 -1.97 -13.63 1.43
CA ARG A 84 -1.33 -14.68 0.63
C ARG A 84 -1.99 -16.05 0.81
N ASP A 85 -2.30 -16.41 2.04
CA ASP A 85 -2.81 -17.75 2.34
C ASP A 85 -4.25 -17.92 1.83
N ALA A 86 -5.10 -16.89 1.95
CA ALA A 86 -6.44 -16.85 1.34
C ALA A 86 -6.36 -16.85 -0.20
N TYR A 87 -5.41 -16.11 -0.77
CA TYR A 87 -5.18 -16.08 -2.21
C TYR A 87 -4.88 -17.46 -2.78
N TYR A 88 -3.94 -18.20 -2.17
CA TYR A 88 -3.57 -19.54 -2.65
C TYR A 88 -4.66 -20.58 -2.34
N GLY A 89 -5.31 -20.51 -1.18
CA GLY A 89 -6.41 -21.41 -0.83
C GLY A 89 -7.60 -21.27 -1.80
N GLY A 90 -8.00 -20.03 -2.11
CA GLY A 90 -9.05 -19.77 -3.08
C GLY A 90 -8.66 -20.19 -4.50
N LEU A 91 -7.40 -19.99 -4.91
CA LEU A 91 -6.92 -20.44 -6.21
C LEU A 91 -6.97 -21.97 -6.33
N GLU A 92 -6.50 -22.68 -5.31
CA GLU A 92 -6.54 -24.14 -5.27
C GLU A 92 -7.97 -24.68 -5.31
N ALA A 93 -8.90 -24.05 -4.58
CA ALA A 93 -10.32 -24.40 -4.59
C ALA A 93 -10.94 -24.20 -5.98
N THR A 94 -10.71 -23.04 -6.62
CA THR A 94 -11.22 -22.77 -7.97
C THR A 94 -10.66 -23.75 -9.00
N GLN A 95 -9.37 -24.06 -8.95
CA GLN A 95 -8.73 -24.96 -9.91
C GLN A 95 -9.16 -26.43 -9.77
N LYS A 96 -9.67 -26.84 -8.61
CA LYS A 96 -10.22 -28.18 -8.35
C LYS A 96 -11.74 -28.24 -8.45
N GLY A 97 -12.39 -27.09 -8.55
CA GLY A 97 -13.83 -26.93 -8.50
C GLY A 97 -14.49 -27.09 -9.88
N THR A 98 -15.67 -26.49 -9.99
CA THR A 98 -16.39 -26.37 -11.27
C THR A 98 -15.93 -25.11 -12.02
N LEU A 99 -16.55 -24.82 -13.17
CA LEU A 99 -16.33 -23.56 -13.89
C LEU A 99 -17.03 -22.36 -13.23
N ASP A 100 -17.74 -22.56 -12.12
CA ASP A 100 -18.26 -21.46 -11.33
C ASP A 100 -17.13 -20.77 -10.54
N ILE A 101 -16.85 -19.52 -10.92
CA ILE A 101 -15.80 -18.68 -10.34
C ILE A 101 -16.36 -17.58 -9.45
N THR A 102 -17.64 -17.64 -9.05
CA THR A 102 -18.31 -16.59 -8.28
C THR A 102 -17.55 -16.24 -7.01
N GLU A 103 -17.20 -17.24 -6.19
CA GLU A 103 -16.43 -17.02 -4.95
C GLU A 103 -15.06 -16.36 -5.21
N ARG A 104 -14.45 -16.67 -6.37
CA ARG A 104 -13.16 -16.08 -6.76
C ARG A 104 -13.32 -14.61 -7.14
N LEU A 105 -14.39 -14.27 -7.85
CA LEU A 105 -14.73 -12.89 -8.20
C LEU A 105 -15.02 -12.08 -6.94
N GLU A 106 -15.84 -12.61 -6.03
CA GLU A 106 -16.17 -11.97 -4.75
C GLU A 106 -14.90 -11.68 -3.94
N TRP A 107 -14.05 -12.69 -3.75
CA TRP A 107 -12.79 -12.49 -3.03
C TRP A 107 -11.88 -11.45 -3.70
N PHE A 108 -11.82 -11.42 -5.03
CA PHE A 108 -11.02 -10.45 -5.75
C PHE A 108 -11.54 -9.01 -5.59
N LEU A 109 -12.86 -8.81 -5.65
CA LEU A 109 -13.49 -7.50 -5.43
C LEU A 109 -13.28 -7.03 -3.99
N ASP A 110 -13.42 -7.93 -3.02
CA ASP A 110 -13.14 -7.70 -1.61
C ASP A 110 -11.67 -7.32 -1.37
N CYS A 111 -10.75 -8.02 -2.02
CA CYS A 111 -9.32 -7.73 -1.95
C CYS A 111 -9.02 -6.36 -2.57
N LEU A 112 -9.67 -6.02 -3.68
CA LEU A 112 -9.56 -4.69 -4.31
C LEU A 112 -10.11 -3.59 -3.38
N SER A 113 -11.26 -3.81 -2.73
CA SER A 113 -11.83 -2.88 -1.74
C SER A 113 -10.85 -2.62 -0.60
N ARG A 114 -10.28 -3.67 0.00
CA ARG A 114 -9.27 -3.52 1.06
C ARG A 114 -7.98 -2.85 0.56
N ALA A 115 -7.64 -3.04 -0.72
CA ALA A 115 -6.53 -2.33 -1.33
C ALA A 115 -6.82 -0.82 -1.38
N PHE A 116 -8.06 -0.40 -1.66
CA PHE A 116 -8.49 1.00 -1.58
C PHE A 116 -8.50 1.54 -0.14
N ASP A 117 -9.01 0.78 0.83
CA ASP A 117 -9.04 1.20 2.24
C ASP A 117 -7.62 1.50 2.76
N GLY A 118 -6.63 0.67 2.39
CA GLY A 118 -5.23 0.92 2.74
C GLY A 118 -4.61 2.17 2.10
N VAL A 119 -5.19 2.66 0.99
CA VAL A 119 -4.79 3.93 0.38
C VAL A 119 -5.27 5.10 1.21
N GLU A 120 -6.49 5.05 1.72
CA GLU A 120 -7.06 6.16 2.49
C GLU A 120 -6.18 6.49 3.69
N GLU A 121 -5.70 5.46 4.40
CA GLU A 121 -4.73 5.62 5.49
C GLU A 121 -3.41 6.24 5.02
N THR A 122 -2.86 5.73 3.91
CA THR A 122 -1.56 6.19 3.38
C THR A 122 -1.64 7.63 2.85
N LEU A 123 -2.67 7.95 2.07
CA LEU A 123 -2.94 9.30 1.55
C LEU A 123 -3.21 10.27 2.70
N SER A 124 -3.94 9.86 3.73
CA SER A 124 -4.17 10.69 4.91
C SER A 124 -2.85 11.09 5.58
N ALA A 125 -1.92 10.13 5.76
CA ALA A 125 -0.60 10.42 6.32
C ALA A 125 0.23 11.35 5.41
N VAL A 126 0.23 11.10 4.09
CA VAL A 126 0.94 11.94 3.10
C VAL A 126 0.38 13.36 3.08
N PHE A 127 -0.94 13.53 3.02
CA PHE A 127 -1.58 14.83 3.04
C PHE A 127 -1.37 15.55 4.38
N LYS A 128 -1.41 14.84 5.52
CA LYS A 128 -1.10 15.41 6.83
C LYS A 128 0.32 15.97 6.85
N LYS A 129 1.30 15.23 6.33
CA LYS A 129 2.69 15.67 6.22
C LYS A 129 2.86 16.85 5.26
N ALA A 130 2.22 16.81 4.10
CA ALA A 130 2.27 17.91 3.12
C ALA A 130 1.68 19.20 3.70
N ARG A 131 0.46 19.15 4.25
CA ARG A 131 -0.20 20.29 4.90
C ARG A 131 0.59 20.82 6.09
N PHE A 132 1.23 19.93 6.86
CA PHE A 132 2.08 20.34 7.98
C PHE A 132 3.24 21.24 7.50
N TRP A 133 3.93 20.86 6.42
CA TRP A 133 5.04 21.62 5.88
C TRP A 133 4.60 22.86 5.12
N GLU A 134 3.52 22.77 4.34
CA GLU A 134 2.95 23.91 3.60
C GLU A 134 2.52 25.03 4.54
N SER A 135 1.76 24.70 5.60
CA SER A 135 1.34 25.68 6.61
C SER A 135 2.50 26.32 7.40
N ARG A 136 3.71 25.78 7.27
CA ARG A 136 4.93 26.22 7.99
C ARG A 136 6.07 26.57 7.05
N ALA A 137 5.80 26.74 5.76
CA ALA A 137 6.83 26.97 4.74
C ALA A 137 7.68 28.23 5.01
N ALA A 138 7.09 29.25 5.66
CA ALA A 138 7.78 30.48 6.03
C ALA A 138 8.67 30.36 7.29
N LEU A 139 8.56 29.27 8.07
CA LEU A 139 9.35 29.10 9.29
C LEU A 139 10.74 28.51 8.96
N PRO A 140 11.83 29.09 9.48
CA PRO A 140 13.16 28.53 9.29
C PRO A 140 13.36 27.29 10.18
N PHE A 141 13.73 26.15 9.61
CA PHE A 141 14.03 24.93 10.38
C PHE A 141 15.47 24.50 10.16
N ASN A 142 16.18 24.22 11.25
CA ASN A 142 17.50 23.59 11.17
C ASN A 142 17.37 22.09 10.81
N GLU A 143 18.48 21.45 10.42
CA GLU A 143 18.49 20.05 9.98
C GLU A 143 17.97 19.08 11.04
N ARG A 144 18.31 19.31 12.32
CA ARG A 144 17.85 18.46 13.44
C ARG A 144 16.34 18.57 13.65
N GLN A 145 15.80 19.79 13.58
CA GLN A 145 14.37 20.03 13.65
C GLN A 145 13.64 19.34 12.50
N ARG A 146 14.11 19.51 11.25
CA ARG A 146 13.53 18.82 10.09
C ARG A 146 13.57 17.31 10.24
N LEU A 147 14.69 16.75 10.70
CA LEU A 147 14.84 15.32 10.95
C LEU A 147 13.80 14.80 11.95
N ILE A 148 13.65 15.45 13.10
CA ILE A 148 12.73 14.98 14.13
C ILE A 148 11.26 15.22 13.74
N LEU A 149 10.93 16.36 13.11
CA LEU A 149 9.58 16.62 12.63
C LEU A 149 9.14 15.60 11.57
N ASN A 150 10.02 15.23 10.63
CA ASN A 150 9.71 14.15 9.69
C ASN A 150 9.48 12.82 10.41
N LYS A 151 10.32 12.46 11.39
CA LYS A 151 10.11 11.25 12.20
C LYS A 151 8.78 11.26 12.95
N LEU A 152 8.35 12.42 13.46
CA LEU A 152 7.04 12.59 14.09
C LEU A 152 5.87 12.40 13.12
N LEU A 153 6.02 12.88 11.88
CA LEU A 153 5.01 12.77 10.83
C LEU A 153 4.94 11.36 10.20
N ASP A 154 6.03 10.60 10.24
CA ASP A 154 6.16 9.26 9.64
C ASP A 154 5.74 8.11 10.58
N GLY A 155 5.01 8.40 11.67
CA GLY A 155 4.55 7.38 12.63
C GLY A 155 5.55 7.13 13.76
N PHE A 156 5.74 8.11 14.64
CA PHE A 156 6.70 8.02 15.74
C PHE A 156 6.20 7.16 16.91
N GLU A 157 6.91 6.08 17.19
CA GLU A 157 6.59 5.23 18.34
C GLU A 157 6.95 5.89 19.68
N GLY A 158 5.99 5.94 20.59
CA GLY A 158 6.16 6.46 21.95
C GLY A 158 6.28 7.99 22.02
N LYS A 159 6.75 8.49 23.16
CA LYS A 159 6.79 9.93 23.46
C LYS A 159 8.11 10.58 23.03
N LEU A 160 8.05 11.77 22.45
CA LEU A 160 9.25 12.56 22.17
C LEU A 160 9.69 13.28 23.46
N THR A 161 10.87 12.92 23.97
CA THR A 161 11.54 13.57 25.10
C THR A 161 12.82 14.25 24.64
N SER A 162 13.41 15.14 25.45
CA SER A 162 14.72 15.75 25.16
C SER A 162 15.83 14.70 24.99
N SER A 163 15.79 13.61 25.77
CA SER A 163 16.78 12.52 25.67
C SER A 163 16.61 11.72 24.37
N LYS A 164 15.36 11.47 23.95
CA LYS A 164 15.08 10.79 22.67
C LYS A 164 15.47 11.66 21.47
N TRP A 165 15.20 12.97 21.54
CA TRP A 165 15.67 13.94 20.55
C TRP A 165 17.19 13.94 20.44
N ALA A 166 17.90 14.10 21.56
CA ALA A 166 19.37 14.12 21.60
C ALA A 166 19.99 12.87 20.96
N LYS A 167 19.43 11.69 21.27
CA LYS A 167 19.87 10.42 20.70
C LYS A 167 19.63 10.35 19.18
N LEU A 168 18.44 10.76 18.72
CA LEU A 168 18.06 10.69 17.30
C LEU A 168 18.79 11.72 16.44
N ALA A 169 18.95 12.94 16.95
CA ALA A 169 19.60 14.05 16.27
C ALA A 169 21.11 14.14 16.52
N LYS A 170 21.67 13.19 17.31
CA LYS A 170 23.09 13.10 17.66
C LYS A 170 23.67 14.42 18.21
N CYS A 171 22.96 15.02 19.17
CA CYS A 171 23.37 16.26 19.83
C CYS A 171 23.32 16.14 21.36
N SER A 172 23.84 17.13 22.08
CA SER A 172 23.70 17.18 23.54
C SER A 172 22.23 17.36 23.95
N GLN A 173 21.91 16.96 25.18
CA GLN A 173 20.56 17.16 25.73
C GLN A 173 20.18 18.64 25.85
N ASP A 174 21.14 19.52 26.13
CA ASP A 174 20.93 20.97 26.14
C ASP A 174 20.62 21.52 24.76
N THR A 175 21.31 21.03 23.72
CA THR A 175 21.03 21.41 22.33
C THR A 175 19.63 20.94 21.92
N ALA A 176 19.27 19.71 22.28
CA ALA A 176 17.94 19.17 22.04
C ALA A 176 16.84 19.98 22.74
N LEU A 177 17.07 20.39 24.00
CA LEU A 177 16.12 21.20 24.74
C LEU A 177 15.92 22.58 24.09
N ARG A 178 16.99 23.22 23.62
CA ARG A 178 16.92 24.49 22.87
C ARG A 178 16.13 24.32 21.56
N ASP A 179 16.42 23.27 20.78
CA ASP A 179 15.66 22.99 19.55
C ASP A 179 14.17 22.79 19.82
N ILE A 180 13.83 22.08 20.91
CA ILE A 180 12.44 21.82 21.31
C ILE A 180 11.75 23.10 21.78
N GLN A 181 12.41 23.89 22.64
CA GLN A 181 11.84 25.14 23.15
C GLN A 181 11.55 26.11 22.01
N ASP A 182 12.49 26.27 21.08
CA ASP A 182 12.30 27.08 19.87
C ASP A 182 11.13 26.58 19.01
N LEU A 183 10.91 25.26 18.89
CA LEU A 183 9.72 24.72 18.21
C LEU A 183 8.42 24.90 19.00
N VAL A 184 8.48 24.92 20.33
CA VAL A 184 7.32 25.19 21.19
C VAL A 184 6.91 26.66 21.10
N GLU A 185 7.87 27.57 21.17
CA GLU A 185 7.66 29.03 21.01
C GLU A 185 7.04 29.36 19.66
N ARG A 186 7.46 28.66 18.60
CA ARG A 186 6.90 28.80 17.24
C ARG A 186 5.58 28.06 17.04
N GLY A 187 5.01 27.44 18.08
CA GLY A 187 3.74 26.73 18.01
C GLY A 187 3.76 25.48 17.11
N VAL A 188 4.94 24.90 16.87
CA VAL A 188 5.10 23.67 16.09
C VAL A 188 4.97 22.44 16.99
N LEU A 189 5.54 22.51 18.19
CA LEU A 189 5.40 21.51 19.25
C LEU A 189 4.59 22.07 20.42
N ARG A 190 3.97 21.19 21.19
CA ARG A 190 3.42 21.49 22.52
C ARG A 190 3.99 20.54 23.54
N LYS A 191 4.12 21.01 24.79
CA LYS A 191 4.42 20.16 25.93
C LYS A 191 3.16 19.37 26.32
N ASP A 192 3.29 18.07 26.52
CA ASP A 192 2.17 17.23 26.94
C ASP A 192 1.83 17.44 28.44
N PRO A 193 0.54 17.30 28.84
CA PRO A 193 0.09 17.60 30.20
C PRO A 193 0.59 16.62 31.28
N ALA A 194 1.10 15.44 30.91
CA ALA A 194 1.67 14.47 31.85
C ALA A 194 3.03 14.96 32.39
N GLY A 195 2.99 15.91 33.32
CA GLY A 195 4.15 16.46 34.03
C GLY A 195 4.67 15.49 35.08
N GLY A 196 5.86 14.95 34.85
CA GLY A 196 6.62 14.11 35.79
C GLY A 196 8.07 13.99 35.35
N ARG A 197 8.80 12.96 35.83
CA ARG A 197 10.22 12.71 35.47
C ARG A 197 10.51 12.53 33.97
N SER A 198 9.50 12.49 33.11
CA SER A 198 9.65 12.40 31.64
C SER A 198 8.73 13.40 30.94
N THR A 199 9.16 14.66 30.85
CA THR A 199 8.47 15.66 30.02
C THR A 199 8.50 15.22 28.56
N SER A 200 7.33 15.19 27.91
CA SER A 200 7.20 14.86 26.50
C SER A 200 6.54 15.97 25.69
N TYR A 201 6.75 15.90 24.36
CA TYR A 201 6.30 16.89 23.41
C TYR A 201 5.60 16.22 22.22
N SER A 202 4.56 16.87 21.71
CA SER A 202 3.78 16.41 20.56
C SER A 202 3.62 17.51 19.53
N LEU A 203 3.37 17.15 18.27
CA LEU A 203 3.03 18.13 17.23
C LEU A 203 1.75 18.87 17.59
N VAL A 204 1.71 20.17 17.30
CA VAL A 204 0.47 20.95 17.37
C VAL A 204 -0.37 20.60 16.14
N GLU A 205 -1.49 19.91 16.36
CA GLU A 205 -2.52 19.73 15.33
C GLU A 205 -3.31 21.03 15.23
N ARG A 206 -3.30 21.66 14.05
CA ARG A 206 -4.30 22.68 13.73
C ARG A 206 -5.50 21.91 13.16
N GLY A 207 -6.66 22.10 13.78
CA GLY A 207 -7.94 21.67 13.21
C GLY A 207 -8.24 22.35 11.89
#